data_AF-A0A453D4E5-F1
#
_entry.id   AF-A0A453D4E5-F1
#
_cell.length_a   1.000
_cell.length_b   1.000
_cell.length_c   1.000
_cell.angle_alpha   90.00
_cell.angle_beta   90.00
_cell.angle_gamma   90.00
#
_symmetry.space_group_name_H-M   'P 1'
#
loop_
_entity.id
_entity.type
_entity.pdbx_description
1 polymer ?
#
loop_
_entity_poly.entity_id
_entity_poly.type
_entity_poly.pdbx_seq_one_letter_code
_entity_poly.pdbx_strand_id
1 'polypeptide(L)'
;RILSVQYSVPDYVRVSMDCIHLLSRIFVGNPQQRITIPEIKNHPWFLKRLPVEMTDEYQRSMHLADMNTPSQSLEEAMAIIQEAQKPGDNALGIAGQVACLGSMDLDDIDFDIDDIDVESSGDFVCPL
;
A
#
# COMPACT_ATOMS: atom_id res chain seq x y z
N ARG A 1 1.78 11.57 -22.73
CA ARG A 1 3.13 11.00 -22.51
C ARG A 1 3.10 9.50 -22.20
N ILE A 2 2.38 9.04 -21.17
CA ILE A 2 2.32 7.60 -20.81
C ILE A 2 1.55 6.77 -21.85
N LEU A 3 0.35 7.23 -22.25
CA LEU A 3 -0.48 6.54 -23.25
C LEU A 3 0.21 6.38 -24.62
N SER A 4 1.10 7.31 -24.94
CA SER A 4 1.88 7.35 -26.19
C SER A 4 3.23 6.62 -26.08
N VAL A 5 3.56 6.04 -24.92
CA VAL A 5 4.81 5.29 -24.69
C VAL A 5 6.06 6.10 -25.07
N GLN A 6 6.09 7.38 -24.71
CA GLN A 6 7.21 8.26 -25.03
C GLN A 6 8.18 8.30 -23.85
N TYR A 7 9.34 7.68 -24.03
CA TYR A 7 10.44 7.68 -23.06
C TYR A 7 11.80 7.69 -23.77
N SER A 8 12.83 8.20 -23.08
CA SER A 8 14.22 8.19 -23.54
C SER A 8 15.14 8.08 -22.34
N VAL A 9 16.24 7.34 -22.47
CA VAL A 9 17.31 7.32 -21.46
C VAL A 9 18.24 8.49 -21.77
N PRO A 10 18.46 9.44 -20.83
CA PRO A 10 19.37 10.55 -21.06
C PRO A 10 20.82 10.08 -21.26
N ASP A 11 21.59 10.77 -22.11
CA ASP A 11 22.96 10.37 -22.51
C ASP A 11 23.95 10.31 -21.34
N TYR A 12 23.70 11.07 -20.28
CA TYR A 12 24.54 11.06 -19.07
C TYR A 12 24.33 9.81 -18.21
N VAL A 13 23.26 9.04 -18.43
CA VAL A 13 22.97 7.80 -17.69
C VAL A 13 23.56 6.61 -18.45
N ARG A 14 24.57 5.97 -17.85
CA ARG A 14 25.14 4.74 -18.43
C ARG A 14 24.26 3.55 -18.09
N VAL A 15 23.50 3.10 -19.08
CA VAL A 15 22.63 1.92 -18.99
C VAL A 15 23.15 0.84 -19.94
N SER A 16 23.19 -0.41 -19.50
CA SER A 16 23.64 -1.51 -20.36
C SER A 16 22.62 -1.78 -21.46
N MET A 17 23.06 -2.28 -22.62
CA MET A 17 22.18 -2.62 -23.74
C MET A 17 21.05 -3.57 -23.32
N ASP A 18 21.37 -4.61 -22.53
CA ASP A 18 20.38 -5.55 -22.02
C ASP A 18 19.31 -4.87 -21.13
N CYS A 19 19.67 -3.82 -20.41
CA CYS A 19 18.71 -3.09 -19.57
C CYS A 19 17.76 -2.26 -20.44
N ILE A 20 18.30 -1.56 -21.44
CA ILE A 20 17.50 -0.79 -22.40
C ILE A 20 16.55 -1.74 -23.15
N HIS A 21 17.04 -2.90 -23.56
CA HIS A 21 16.23 -3.95 -24.19
C HIS A 21 15.13 -4.48 -23.26
N LEU A 22 15.41 -4.68 -21.97
CA LEU A 22 14.37 -5.08 -21.02
C LEU A 22 13.31 -3.98 -20.87
N LEU A 23 13.72 -2.72 -20.70
CA LEU A 23 12.81 -1.58 -20.56
C LEU A 23 11.92 -1.40 -21.79
N SER A 24 12.43 -1.60 -23.01
CA SER A 24 11.62 -1.48 -24.23
C SER A 24 10.55 -2.56 -24.35
N ARG A 25 10.76 -3.74 -23.75
CA ARG A 25 9.74 -4.80 -23.70
C ARG A 25 8.74 -4.63 -22.55
N ILE A 26 9.10 -3.88 -21.49
CA ILE A 26 8.20 -3.55 -20.36
C ILE A 26 7.31 -2.36 -20.71
N PHE A 27 7.90 -1.29 -21.24
CA PHE A 27 7.18 -0.08 -21.64
C PHE A 27 6.55 -0.27 -23.01
N VAL A 28 5.56 -1.17 -23.07
CA VAL A 28 4.72 -1.43 -24.24
C VAL A 28 3.28 -1.05 -23.90
N GLY A 29 2.67 -0.22 -24.75
CA GLY A 29 1.31 0.29 -24.54
C GLY A 29 0.25 -0.81 -24.61
N ASN A 30 0.44 -1.78 -25.50
CA ASN A 30 -0.41 -2.97 -25.62
C ASN A 30 -0.01 -4.04 -24.58
N PRO A 31 -0.87 -4.35 -23.59
CA PRO A 31 -0.56 -5.35 -22.56
C PRO A 31 -0.27 -6.75 -23.12
N GLN A 32 -0.93 -7.14 -24.21
CA GLN A 32 -0.79 -8.46 -24.84
C GLN A 32 0.57 -8.65 -25.52
N GLN A 33 1.27 -7.56 -25.82
CA GLN A 33 2.62 -7.58 -26.40
C GLN A 33 3.71 -7.29 -25.36
N ARG A 34 3.33 -6.95 -24.13
CA ARG A 34 4.27 -6.66 -23.05
C ARG A 34 4.95 -7.94 -22.59
N ILE A 35 6.24 -7.87 -22.30
CA ILE A 35 6.99 -9.00 -21.74
C ILE A 35 6.31 -9.51 -20.47
N THR A 36 6.22 -10.83 -20.36
CA THR A 36 5.62 -11.53 -19.22
C THR A 36 6.64 -11.72 -18.08
N ILE A 37 6.16 -11.99 -16.87
CA ILE A 37 7.03 -12.28 -15.72
C ILE A 37 7.99 -13.45 -16.01
N PRO A 38 7.56 -14.60 -16.57
CA PRO A 38 8.48 -15.68 -16.93
C PRO A 38 9.57 -15.26 -17.91
N GLU A 39 9.24 -14.42 -18.89
CA GLU A 39 10.23 -13.91 -19.84
C GLU A 39 11.21 -12.93 -19.19
N ILE A 40 10.75 -12.08 -18.26
CA ILE A 40 11.63 -11.20 -17.46
C ILE A 40 12.61 -12.04 -16.64
N LYS A 41 12.13 -13.09 -15.98
CA LYS A 41 12.96 -13.97 -15.15
C LYS A 41 14.04 -14.70 -15.95
N ASN A 42 13.80 -14.91 -17.24
CA ASN A 42 14.78 -15.49 -18.18
C ASN A 42 15.62 -14.44 -18.92
N HIS A 43 15.40 -13.15 -18.68
CA HIS A 43 16.10 -12.08 -19.38
C HIS A 43 17.56 -11.96 -18.90
N PRO A 44 18.56 -11.82 -19.79
CA PRO A 44 19.98 -11.75 -19.41
C PRO A 44 20.30 -10.66 -18.37
N TRP A 45 19.65 -9.51 -18.49
CA TRP A 45 19.78 -8.43 -17.50
C TRP A 45 19.30 -8.82 -16.10
N PHE A 46 18.20 -9.59 -16.00
CA PHE A 46 17.63 -10.03 -14.72
C PHE A 46 18.48 -11.12 -14.07
N LEU A 47 19.00 -12.05 -14.87
CA LEU A 47 19.88 -13.12 -14.39
C LEU A 47 21.27 -12.62 -13.99
N LYS A 48 21.67 -11.44 -14.45
CA LYS A 48 22.99 -10.88 -14.16
C LYS A 48 23.11 -10.53 -12.67
N ARG A 49 23.88 -11.36 -11.94
CA ARG A 49 24.10 -11.25 -10.49
C ARG A 49 22.81 -11.42 -9.68
N LEU A 50 21.89 -12.26 -10.15
CA LEU A 50 20.74 -12.67 -9.34
C LEU A 50 21.26 -13.50 -8.14
N PRO A 51 20.97 -13.09 -6.89
CA PRO A 51 21.32 -13.89 -5.71
C PRO A 51 20.69 -15.27 -5.78
N VAL A 52 21.38 -16.30 -5.30
CA VAL A 52 20.89 -17.69 -5.34
C VAL A 52 19.57 -17.82 -4.58
N GLU A 53 19.38 -17.02 -3.54
CA GLU A 53 18.20 -16.99 -2.69
C GLU A 53 16.95 -16.49 -3.44
N MET A 54 17.17 -15.73 -4.52
CA MET A 54 16.11 -15.19 -5.37
C MET A 54 15.80 -16.10 -6.56
N THR A 55 16.50 -17.23 -6.69
CA THR A 55 16.23 -18.19 -7.76
C THR A 55 14.97 -18.99 -7.45
N ASP A 56 14.24 -19.39 -8.50
CA ASP A 56 13.00 -20.17 -8.38
C ASP A 56 13.23 -21.49 -7.66
N GLU A 57 14.41 -22.07 -7.83
CA GLU A 57 14.81 -23.31 -7.16
C GLU A 57 14.89 -23.11 -5.65
N TYR A 58 15.58 -22.05 -5.22
CA TYR A 58 15.74 -21.74 -3.80
C TYR A 58 14.41 -21.31 -3.16
N GLN A 59 13.59 -20.52 -3.86
CA GLN A 59 12.27 -20.12 -3.35
C GLN A 59 11.35 -21.34 -3.18
N ARG A 60 11.38 -22.30 -4.11
CA ARG A 60 10.63 -23.56 -3.96
C ARG A 60 11.13 -24.39 -2.78
N SER A 61 12.44 -24.50 -2.59
CA SER A 61 13.00 -25.27 -1.48
C SER A 61 12.69 -24.63 -0.12
N MET A 62 12.73 -23.30 -0.03
CA MET A 62 12.30 -22.56 1.16
C MET A 62 10.83 -22.78 1.47
N HIS A 63 9.93 -22.71 0.49
CA HIS A 63 8.50 -22.93 0.73
C HIS A 63 8.20 -24.33 1.27
N LEU A 64 8.99 -25.34 0.88
CA LEU A 64 8.88 -26.69 1.46
C LEU A 64 9.38 -26.73 2.92
N ALA A 65 10.43 -25.98 3.25
CA ALA A 65 10.96 -25.88 4.61
C ALA A 65 10.06 -25.04 5.56
N ASP A 66 9.38 -24.04 5.00
CA ASP A 66 8.47 -23.10 5.69
C ASP A 66 7.16 -23.74 6.15
N MET A 67 6.88 -25.01 5.79
CA MET A 67 5.83 -25.82 6.43
C MET A 67 6.04 -26.00 7.95
N ASN A 68 7.18 -25.56 8.49
CA ASN A 68 7.48 -25.55 9.93
C ASN A 68 7.24 -24.19 10.63
N THR A 69 6.74 -23.16 9.94
CA THR A 69 6.26 -21.95 10.62
C THR A 69 4.83 -22.15 11.15
N PRO A 70 4.49 -21.59 12.32
CA PRO A 70 3.11 -21.61 12.81
C PRO A 70 2.25 -20.82 11.82
N SER A 71 1.50 -21.54 10.98
CA SER A 71 0.54 -20.95 10.05
C SER A 71 -0.80 -20.75 10.77
N GLN A 72 -1.30 -19.52 10.71
CA GLN A 72 -2.66 -19.21 11.15
C GLN A 72 -3.64 -19.80 10.14
N SER A 73 -4.70 -20.48 10.62
CA SER A 73 -5.74 -20.99 9.71
C SER A 73 -6.57 -19.84 9.13
N LEU A 74 -7.20 -20.07 7.98
CA LEU A 74 -8.10 -19.09 7.37
C LEU A 74 -9.23 -18.71 8.33
N GLU A 75 -9.74 -19.68 9.08
CA GLU A 75 -10.82 -19.52 10.06
C GLU A 75 -10.38 -18.62 11.21
N GLU A 76 -9.17 -18.80 11.74
CA GLU A 76 -8.64 -17.98 12.82
C GLU A 76 -8.37 -16.55 12.35
N ALA A 77 -7.77 -16.39 11.17
CA ALA A 77 -7.56 -15.07 10.56
C ALA A 77 -8.90 -14.33 10.36
N MET A 78 -9.93 -15.03 9.88
CA MET A 78 -11.28 -14.47 9.73
C MET A 78 -11.91 -14.12 11.08
N ALA A 79 -11.73 -14.94 12.11
CA ALA A 79 -12.26 -14.68 13.45
C ALA A 79 -11.64 -13.40 14.05
N ILE A 80 -10.32 -13.21 13.90
CA ILE A 80 -9.63 -11.99 14.34
C ILE A 80 -10.12 -10.77 13.57
N ILE A 81 -10.31 -10.87 12.25
CA ILE A 81 -10.85 -9.76 11.44
C ILE A 81 -12.27 -9.39 11.93
N GLN A 82 -13.12 -10.38 12.21
CA GLN A 82 -14.47 -10.14 12.72
C GLN A 82 -14.47 -9.55 14.13
N GLU A 83 -13.53 -9.96 14.99
CA GLU A 83 -13.35 -9.40 16.31
C GLU A 83 -12.87 -7.94 16.23
N ALA A 84 -11.91 -7.64 15.37
CA ALA A 84 -11.39 -6.29 15.15
C ALA A 84 -12.41 -5.31 14.53
N GLN A 85 -13.45 -5.82 13.88
CA GLN A 85 -14.57 -4.99 13.39
C GLN A 85 -15.51 -4.51 14.51
N LYS A 86 -15.48 -5.14 15.69
CA LYS A 86 -16.28 -4.69 16.83
C LYS A 86 -15.62 -3.41 17.38
N PRO A 87 -16.38 -2.31 17.55
CA PRO A 87 -15.85 -1.14 18.24
C PRO A 87 -15.45 -1.56 19.65
N GLY A 88 -14.26 -1.17 20.10
CA GLY A 88 -13.86 -1.42 21.49
C GLY A 88 -14.87 -0.80 22.45
N ASP A 89 -15.07 -1.40 23.63
CA ASP A 89 -15.97 -0.89 24.67
C ASP A 89 -15.67 0.58 25.08
N ASN A 90 -14.52 1.09 24.64
CA ASN A 90 -13.96 2.41 24.87
C ASN A 90 -14.16 3.37 23.67
N ALA A 91 -14.78 2.95 22.56
CA ALA A 91 -15.11 3.83 21.43
C ALA A 91 -16.23 4.82 21.78
N LEU A 92 -17.08 4.50 22.76
CA LEU A 92 -17.96 5.46 23.43
C LEU A 92 -17.26 6.26 24.54
N GLY A 93 -15.99 5.94 24.86
CA GLY A 93 -15.23 6.54 25.96
C GLY A 93 -14.39 7.76 25.60
N ILE A 94 -14.10 8.03 24.32
CA ILE A 94 -13.34 9.25 23.94
C ILE A 94 -14.27 10.35 23.40
N ALA A 95 -15.49 10.02 22.96
CA ALA A 95 -16.48 11.04 22.61
C ALA A 95 -17.24 11.62 23.82
N GLY A 96 -17.14 10.99 25.01
CA GLY A 96 -17.91 11.38 26.20
C GLY A 96 -17.12 11.66 27.47
N GLN A 97 -15.81 11.36 27.52
CA GLN A 97 -15.03 11.46 28.76
C GLN A 97 -14.20 12.75 28.81
N VAL A 98 -14.88 13.89 28.64
CA VAL A 98 -14.66 15.03 29.54
C VAL A 98 -15.77 15.11 30.60
N ALA A 99 -16.85 14.30 30.52
CA ALA A 99 -18.05 14.55 31.34
C ALA A 99 -18.63 13.33 32.09
N CYS A 100 -17.84 12.31 32.44
CA CYS A 100 -18.34 11.19 33.26
C CYS A 100 -17.67 11.04 34.64
N LEU A 101 -17.00 12.09 35.13
CA LEU A 101 -16.70 12.24 36.56
C LEU A 101 -17.68 13.24 37.16
N GLY A 102 -18.73 12.74 37.82
CA GLY A 102 -19.57 13.54 38.68
C GLY A 102 -20.98 13.73 38.15
N SER A 103 -21.88 12.91 38.68
CA SER A 103 -23.30 13.22 38.78
C SER A 103 -23.49 14.61 39.39
N MET A 104 -23.76 15.63 38.57
CA MET A 104 -24.34 16.89 38.99
C MET A 104 -25.41 17.28 37.97
N ASP A 105 -26.68 17.18 38.40
CA ASP A 105 -27.85 17.77 37.74
C ASP A 105 -27.55 19.20 37.30
N LEU A 106 -27.70 19.48 36.00
CA LEU A 106 -27.65 20.83 35.43
C LEU A 106 -28.72 20.93 34.34
N ASP A 107 -29.99 20.97 34.76
CA ASP A 107 -31.15 21.21 33.89
C ASP A 107 -31.30 22.68 33.44
N ASP A 108 -30.31 23.56 33.65
CA ASP A 108 -30.44 25.01 33.44
C ASP A 108 -29.30 25.62 32.60
N ILE A 109 -29.05 25.14 31.38
CA ILE A 109 -28.17 25.86 30.43
C ILE A 109 -28.77 25.85 29.02
N ASP A 110 -29.64 26.82 28.74
CA ASP A 110 -29.99 27.21 27.37
C ASP A 110 -28.76 27.81 26.69
N PHE A 111 -28.16 27.08 25.75
CA PHE A 111 -27.09 27.58 24.89
C PHE A 111 -27.68 27.85 23.50
N ASP A 112 -27.89 29.12 23.20
CA ASP A 112 -28.40 29.59 21.90
C ASP A 112 -27.47 29.11 20.76
N ILE A 113 -27.99 28.19 19.94
CA ILE A 113 -27.40 27.72 18.69
C ILE A 113 -27.73 28.76 17.63
N ASP A 114 -26.90 29.78 17.44
CA ASP A 114 -26.99 30.64 16.25
C ASP A 114 -25.65 31.22 15.77
N ASP A 115 -24.50 30.81 16.33
CA ASP A 115 -23.22 31.52 16.07
C ASP A 115 -22.05 30.62 15.61
N ILE A 116 -22.33 29.56 14.84
CA ILE A 116 -21.26 28.83 14.13
C ILE A 116 -21.32 29.18 12.64
N ASP A 117 -20.65 30.28 12.30
CA ASP A 117 -20.32 30.66 10.93
C ASP A 117 -19.24 29.69 10.38
N VAL A 118 -19.62 28.86 9.42
CA VAL A 118 -18.71 27.93 8.73
C VAL A 118 -18.50 28.45 7.31
N GLU A 119 -17.42 29.20 7.09
CA GLU A 119 -17.00 29.52 5.73
C GLU A 119 -15.52 29.19 5.44
N SER A 120 -15.41 28.31 4.44
CA SER A 120 -14.42 28.31 3.36
C SER A 120 -12.99 27.83 3.67
N SER A 121 -12.78 26.55 3.36
CA SER A 121 -11.47 25.90 3.21
C SER A 121 -10.56 26.66 2.24
N GLY A 122 -9.41 27.10 2.75
CA GLY A 122 -8.33 27.73 1.98
C GLY A 122 -7.47 26.71 1.23
N ASP A 123 -7.28 26.99 -0.05
CA ASP A 123 -6.45 26.32 -1.05
C ASP A 123 -4.95 26.30 -0.65
N PHE A 124 -4.24 25.18 -0.83
CA PHE A 124 -2.82 25.05 -0.47
C PHE A 124 -1.94 25.20 -1.73
N VAL A 125 -1.22 26.32 -1.83
CA VAL A 125 -0.32 26.65 -2.95
C VAL A 125 1.06 25.99 -2.75
N CYS A 126 1.55 25.26 -3.75
CA CYS A 126 2.94 24.77 -3.78
C CYS A 126 3.91 25.87 -4.25
N PRO A 127 4.99 26.18 -3.52
CA PRO A 127 6.01 27.11 -3.99
C PRO A 127 6.89 26.46 -5.08
N LEU A 128 7.26 27.29 -6.08
CA LEU A 128 8.14 27.00 -7.22
C LEU A 128 9.59 26.69 -6.81
#